data_AF-A0A1G1VKC6-F1
#
_entry.id   AF-A0A1G1VKC6-F1
#
_cell.length_a   1.000
_cell.length_b   1.000
_cell.length_c   1.000
_cell.angle_alpha   90.00
_cell.angle_beta   90.00
_cell.angle_gamma   90.00
#
_symmetry.space_group_name_H-M   'P 1'
#
loop_
_entity.id
_entity.type
_entity.pdbx_description
1 polymer ?
#
loop_
_entity_poly.entity_id
_entity_poly.type
_entity_poly.pdbx_seq_one_letter_code
_entity_poly.pdbx_strand_id
1 'polypeptide(L)'
;MQEFGDLGLDLGHRSIRGLPYYDMSGLPGERQLGVFDRLYRRGVDGGKVMVLEIGPADTLTPAETAAHLDRGLVLAVDIASWAEMADEGSSFGTRKVNVGSLGRQMRDRDGVAAFFKIDAHALAADYQFDRVQLVFPTPAAEEIEPLVVQAVNLVKPGGELVVFYEDWGEAVSGKDLVTGLKRRGVAANLELMTPARIKNEYGLTDSEFLSQERVKVIRVTRG
;
A
#
# COMPACT_ATOMS: atom_id res chain seq x y z
N MET A 1 12.78 1.40 -18.60
CA MET A 1 12.92 2.80 -18.13
C MET A 1 12.29 3.84 -19.08
N GLN A 2 12.03 3.49 -20.35
CA GLN A 2 11.32 4.36 -21.32
C GLN A 2 9.78 4.38 -21.10
N GLU A 3 9.21 3.35 -20.46
CA GLU A 3 7.75 3.11 -20.38
C GLU A 3 6.93 4.18 -19.63
N PHE A 4 7.52 4.98 -18.74
CA PHE A 4 6.80 6.02 -17.99
C PHE A 4 7.00 7.43 -18.57
N GLY A 5 8.05 7.65 -19.37
CA GLY A 5 8.26 8.92 -20.08
C GLY A 5 7.21 9.17 -21.16
N ASP A 6 6.73 8.10 -21.79
CA ASP A 6 5.69 8.14 -22.83
C ASP A 6 4.28 8.42 -22.28
N LEU A 7 4.10 8.51 -20.96
CA LEU A 7 2.85 8.98 -20.36
C LEU A 7 2.67 10.51 -20.44
N GLY A 8 3.63 11.23 -21.02
CA GLY A 8 3.58 12.69 -21.12
C GLY A 8 3.58 13.37 -19.75
N LEU A 9 4.14 12.71 -18.73
CA LEU A 9 4.18 13.20 -17.36
C LEU A 9 5.30 14.23 -17.19
N ASP A 10 5.24 15.35 -17.92
CA ASP A 10 5.90 16.60 -17.53
C ASP A 10 5.02 17.33 -16.49
N LEU A 11 4.50 16.55 -15.55
CA LEU A 11 3.43 16.92 -14.63
C LEU A 11 4.00 16.91 -13.22
N GLY A 12 4.45 18.05 -12.68
CA GLY A 12 4.54 18.41 -11.25
C GLY A 12 4.81 17.34 -10.18
N HIS A 13 5.37 16.19 -10.53
CA HIS A 13 5.45 15.00 -9.69
C HIS A 13 6.74 15.08 -8.89
N ARG A 14 6.63 14.81 -7.60
CA ARG A 14 7.79 14.72 -6.72
C ARG A 14 8.39 13.33 -6.91
N SER A 15 9.28 13.17 -7.89
CA SER A 15 10.09 11.95 -7.96
C SER A 15 11.26 12.06 -6.99
N ILE A 16 11.49 11.00 -6.22
CA ILE A 16 12.73 10.88 -5.46
C ILE A 16 13.82 10.48 -6.45
N ARG A 17 14.80 11.37 -6.68
CA ARG A 17 15.85 11.16 -7.68
C ARG A 17 16.53 9.79 -7.47
N GLY A 18 16.51 8.95 -8.49
CA GLY A 18 17.14 7.64 -8.47
C GLY A 18 16.27 6.50 -7.92
N LEU A 19 15.00 6.76 -7.64
CA LEU A 19 14.00 5.77 -7.22
C LEU A 19 12.88 5.68 -8.29
N PRO A 20 12.53 4.48 -8.80
CA PRO A 20 11.35 4.27 -9.65
C PRO A 20 10.01 4.43 -8.87
N TYR A 21 9.84 5.59 -8.24
CA TYR A 21 8.72 5.95 -7.38
C TYR A 21 8.17 7.31 -7.83
N TYR A 22 6.84 7.38 -7.98
CA TYR A 22 6.16 8.57 -8.48
C TYR A 22 5.06 9.03 -7.53
N ASP A 23 5.23 10.20 -6.94
CA ASP A 23 4.19 10.87 -6.15
C ASP A 23 3.30 11.72 -7.05
N MET A 24 2.01 11.34 -7.14
CA MET A 24 0.97 12.00 -7.93
C MET A 24 0.08 12.94 -7.11
N SER A 25 0.31 13.07 -5.80
CA SER A 25 -0.54 13.83 -4.88
C SER A 25 -0.67 15.32 -5.23
N GLY A 26 0.31 15.87 -5.96
CA GLY A 26 0.27 17.25 -6.47
C GLY A 26 -0.68 17.48 -7.64
N LEU A 27 -1.30 16.44 -8.19
CA LEU A 27 -2.25 16.56 -9.30
C LEU A 27 -3.70 16.70 -8.78
N PRO A 28 -4.61 17.34 -9.54
CA PRO A 28 -6.04 17.31 -9.25
C PRO A 28 -6.59 15.87 -9.17
N GLY A 29 -7.53 15.60 -8.26
CA GLY A 29 -8.04 14.24 -7.98
C GLY A 29 -8.52 13.46 -9.22
N GLU A 30 -9.26 14.09 -10.14
CA GLU A 30 -9.68 13.43 -11.39
C GLU A 30 -8.49 13.03 -12.28
N ARG A 31 -7.43 13.86 -12.30
CA ARG A 31 -6.21 13.53 -13.04
C ARG A 31 -5.43 12.41 -12.35
N GLN A 32 -5.43 12.37 -11.01
CA GLN A 32 -4.84 11.27 -10.26
C GLN A 32 -5.53 9.95 -10.60
N LEU A 33 -6.87 9.90 -10.58
CA LEU A 33 -7.65 8.71 -10.98
C LEU A 33 -7.35 8.28 -12.43
N GLY A 34 -7.26 9.24 -13.37
CA GLY A 34 -6.92 8.95 -14.76
C GLY A 34 -5.49 8.42 -14.94
N VAL A 35 -4.53 8.85 -14.11
CA VAL A 35 -3.17 8.28 -14.09
C VAL A 35 -3.18 6.90 -13.44
N PHE A 36 -3.88 6.73 -12.33
CA PHE A 36 -4.05 5.45 -11.63
C PHE A 36 -4.57 4.37 -12.58
N ASP A 37 -5.68 4.63 -13.28
CA ASP A 37 -6.29 3.69 -14.24
C ASP A 37 -5.31 3.29 -15.35
N ARG A 38 -4.58 4.25 -15.92
CA ARG A 38 -3.57 3.96 -16.96
C ARG A 38 -2.43 3.11 -16.44
N LEU A 39 -1.92 3.38 -15.23
CA LEU A 39 -0.87 2.57 -14.62
C LEU A 39 -1.36 1.17 -14.29
N TYR A 40 -2.56 1.05 -13.73
CA TYR A 40 -3.20 -0.23 -13.45
C TYR A 40 -3.31 -1.09 -14.72
N ARG A 41 -3.91 -0.56 -15.80
CA ARG A 41 -4.07 -1.29 -17.06
C ARG A 41 -2.74 -1.71 -17.68
N ARG A 42 -1.75 -0.81 -17.71
CA ARG A 42 -0.41 -1.14 -18.20
C ARG A 42 0.27 -2.22 -17.35
N GLY A 43 0.06 -2.19 -16.04
CA GLY A 43 0.54 -3.24 -15.14
C GLY A 43 -0.05 -4.61 -15.48
N VAL A 44 -1.37 -4.65 -15.66
CA VAL A 44 -2.09 -5.86 -16.10
C VAL A 44 -1.58 -6.35 -17.45
N ASP A 45 -1.55 -5.48 -18.47
CA ASP A 45 -1.11 -5.83 -19.83
C ASP A 45 0.36 -6.27 -19.87
N GLY A 46 1.20 -5.67 -19.01
CA GLY A 46 2.60 -6.02 -18.86
C GLY A 46 2.85 -7.29 -18.04
N GLY A 47 1.82 -7.90 -17.45
CA GLY A 47 1.94 -9.05 -16.56
C GLY A 47 2.78 -8.74 -15.31
N LYS A 48 2.61 -7.55 -14.73
CA LYS A 48 3.22 -7.15 -13.46
C LYS A 48 2.51 -7.84 -12.30
N VAL A 49 3.21 -8.03 -11.18
CA VAL A 49 2.58 -8.37 -9.90
C VAL A 49 1.96 -7.09 -9.35
N MET A 50 0.62 -7.05 -9.27
CA MET A 50 -0.15 -5.86 -8.93
C MET A 50 -0.42 -5.81 -7.44
N VAL A 51 0.09 -4.78 -6.76
CA VAL A 51 -0.20 -4.55 -5.34
C VAL A 51 -0.87 -3.21 -5.14
N LEU A 52 -1.95 -3.18 -4.37
CA LEU A 52 -2.56 -1.96 -3.85
C LEU A 52 -2.16 -1.79 -2.39
N GLU A 53 -1.57 -0.65 -2.04
CA GLU A 53 -1.40 -0.23 -0.65
C GLU A 53 -2.41 0.86 -0.30
N ILE A 54 -3.13 0.69 0.80
CA ILE A 54 -4.11 1.65 1.31
C ILE A 54 -3.63 2.17 2.64
N GLY A 55 -3.59 3.49 2.77
CA GLY A 55 -3.16 4.17 4.00
C GLY A 55 -1.67 4.06 4.32
N PRO A 56 -0.72 4.09 3.36
CA PRO A 56 0.71 4.05 3.69
C PRO A 56 1.20 5.31 4.42
N ALA A 57 0.38 6.36 4.53
CA ALA A 57 0.72 7.65 5.11
C ALA A 57 2.04 8.20 4.53
N ASP A 58 2.94 8.63 5.42
CA ASP A 58 4.19 9.31 5.07
C ASP A 58 5.39 8.37 4.87
N THR A 59 5.12 7.13 4.44
CA THR A 59 6.14 6.08 4.39
C THR A 59 6.61 5.79 2.97
N LEU A 60 7.82 5.24 2.86
CA LEU A 60 8.31 4.67 1.60
C LEU A 60 7.85 3.22 1.40
N THR A 61 6.84 2.75 2.16
CA THR A 61 6.36 1.35 2.09
C THR A 61 6.04 0.90 0.67
N PRO A 62 5.44 1.73 -0.23
CA PRO A 62 5.14 1.25 -1.57
C PRO A 62 6.41 0.93 -2.38
N ALA A 63 7.47 1.71 -2.17
CA ALA A 63 8.76 1.49 -2.83
C ALA A 63 9.50 0.27 -2.26
N GLU A 64 9.41 0.04 -0.95
CA GLU A 64 9.97 -1.14 -0.29
C GLU A 64 9.28 -2.43 -0.75
N THR A 65 7.94 -2.43 -0.79
CA THR A 65 7.14 -3.51 -1.36
C THR A 65 7.51 -3.76 -2.81
N ALA A 66 7.60 -2.71 -3.64
CA ALA A 66 7.97 -2.84 -5.04
C ALA A 66 9.38 -3.41 -5.23
N ALA A 67 10.33 -3.10 -4.35
CA ALA A 67 11.69 -3.64 -4.36
C ALA A 67 11.77 -5.11 -3.94
N HIS A 68 10.73 -5.63 -3.29
CA HIS A 68 10.64 -7.00 -2.83
C HIS A 68 10.00 -7.95 -3.85
N LEU A 69 9.27 -7.40 -4.82
CA LEU A 69 8.53 -8.15 -5.83
C LEU A 69 9.30 -8.26 -7.13
N ASP A 70 9.26 -9.43 -7.76
CA ASP A 70 9.72 -9.58 -9.14
C ASP A 70 8.66 -9.02 -10.09
N ARG A 71 9.05 -8.01 -10.87
CA ARG A 71 8.18 -7.26 -11.79
C ARG A 71 6.95 -6.67 -11.08
N GLY A 72 7.15 -6.10 -9.89
CA GLY A 72 6.07 -5.49 -9.10
C GLY A 72 5.63 -4.12 -9.59
N LEU A 73 4.32 -3.87 -9.62
CA LEU A 73 3.75 -2.53 -9.67
C LEU A 73 2.91 -2.29 -8.42
N VAL A 74 3.36 -1.38 -7.57
CA VAL A 74 2.66 -0.98 -6.35
C VAL A 74 1.96 0.35 -6.57
N LEU A 75 0.64 0.35 -6.49
CA LEU A 75 -0.17 1.57 -6.48
C LEU A 75 -0.59 1.83 -5.05
N ALA A 76 -0.37 3.03 -4.55
CA ALA A 76 -0.64 3.38 -3.16
C ALA A 76 -1.61 4.54 -3.08
N VAL A 77 -2.63 4.44 -2.22
CA VAL A 77 -3.68 5.44 -2.06
C VAL A 77 -3.80 5.86 -0.60
N ASP A 78 -3.94 7.16 -0.38
CA ASP A 78 -4.19 7.74 0.93
C ASP A 78 -4.94 9.06 0.79
N ILE A 79 -5.75 9.43 1.77
CA ILE A 79 -6.36 10.76 1.84
C ILE A 79 -5.44 11.76 2.56
N ALA A 80 -4.54 11.28 3.42
CA ALA A 80 -3.47 12.06 4.01
C ALA A 80 -2.39 12.32 2.95
N SER A 81 -1.74 13.49 3.01
CA SER A 81 -0.61 13.78 2.13
C SER A 81 0.65 14.14 2.90
N TRP A 82 1.77 13.61 2.42
CA TRP A 82 3.15 13.96 2.78
C TRP A 82 3.41 15.45 2.98
N ALA A 83 2.75 16.32 2.20
CA ALA A 83 2.98 17.75 2.24
C ALA A 83 2.33 18.44 3.45
N GLU A 84 1.21 17.89 3.97
CA GLU A 84 0.47 18.48 5.09
C GLU A 84 1.08 18.08 6.44
N MET A 85 1.71 16.90 6.52
CA MET A 85 2.32 16.37 7.75
C MET A 85 3.80 16.76 7.94
N ALA A 86 4.48 17.18 6.86
CA ALA A 86 5.86 17.67 6.91
C ALA A 86 6.00 19.08 7.53
N ASP A 87 4.96 19.92 7.51
CA ASP A 87 4.97 21.28 8.07
C ASP A 87 4.72 21.31 9.60
N GLU A 88 4.18 20.24 10.20
CA GLU A 88 3.86 20.18 11.64
C GLU A 88 4.97 19.55 12.51
N GLY A 89 6.23 19.65 12.09
CA GLY A 89 7.38 19.23 12.91
C GLY A 89 7.36 17.74 13.31
N SER A 90 6.59 16.91 12.61
CA SER A 90 6.46 15.49 12.89
C SER A 90 7.75 14.78 12.49
N SER A 91 8.37 14.14 13.48
CA SER A 91 9.59 13.34 13.33
C SER A 91 9.22 11.86 13.14
N PHE A 92 8.15 11.59 12.38
CA PHE A 92 7.77 10.24 12.00
C PHE A 92 8.47 9.87 10.68
N GLY A 93 9.14 8.70 10.65
CA GLY A 93 9.73 8.14 9.44
C GLY A 93 11.23 8.37 9.17
N THR A 94 12.03 8.92 10.08
CA THR A 94 13.48 9.11 9.81
C THR A 94 14.38 7.97 10.30
N ARG A 95 14.11 6.73 9.86
CA ARG A 95 15.24 5.83 9.53
C ARG A 95 15.61 6.07 8.08
N LYS A 96 16.90 6.27 7.84
CA LYS A 96 17.49 6.50 6.51
C LYS A 96 17.31 5.24 5.65
N VAL A 97 16.14 5.07 5.03
CA VAL A 97 16.00 4.17 3.88
C VAL A 97 17.08 4.58 2.90
N ASN A 98 17.98 3.67 2.56
CA ASN A 98 19.04 3.95 1.61
C ASN A 98 18.43 3.96 0.21
N VAL A 99 17.90 5.13 -0.19
CA VAL A 99 17.25 5.38 -1.48
C VAL A 99 18.08 4.86 -2.65
N GLY A 100 19.41 4.96 -2.58
CA GLY A 100 20.31 4.45 -3.62
C GLY A 100 20.28 2.92 -3.74
N SER A 101 20.26 2.20 -2.61
CA SER A 101 20.12 0.74 -2.60
C SER A 101 18.73 0.29 -3.00
N LEU A 102 17.69 0.96 -2.47
CA LEU A 102 16.30 0.64 -2.77
C LEU A 102 16.00 0.84 -4.27
N GLY A 103 16.44 1.95 -4.84
CA GLY A 103 16.29 2.22 -6.26
C GLY A 103 17.03 1.23 -7.16
N ARG A 104 18.18 0.70 -6.74
CA ARG A 104 18.85 -0.39 -7.47
C ARG A 104 18.02 -1.68 -7.43
N GLN A 105 17.56 -2.09 -6.25
CA GLN A 105 16.72 -3.29 -6.10
C GLN A 105 15.45 -3.21 -6.94
N MET A 106 14.75 -2.07 -6.92
CA MET A 106 13.58 -1.84 -7.78
C MET A 106 13.94 -1.96 -9.26
N ARG A 107 15.04 -1.36 -9.72
CA ARG A 107 15.45 -1.49 -11.13
C ARG A 107 15.82 -2.91 -11.52
N ASP A 108 16.58 -3.60 -10.68
CA ASP A 108 17.05 -4.97 -10.95
C ASP A 108 15.89 -5.96 -11.04
N ARG A 109 14.79 -5.68 -10.32
CA ARG A 109 13.56 -6.48 -10.32
C ARG A 109 12.44 -5.92 -11.18
N ASP A 110 12.67 -4.84 -11.92
CA ASP A 110 11.63 -4.17 -12.73
C ASP A 110 10.40 -3.75 -11.89
N GLY A 111 10.67 -3.32 -10.65
CA GLY A 111 9.73 -2.82 -9.67
C GLY A 111 9.45 -1.32 -9.84
N VAL A 112 8.18 -0.94 -9.70
CA VAL A 112 7.72 0.45 -9.77
C VAL A 112 6.69 0.69 -8.68
N ALA A 113 6.70 1.90 -8.10
CA ALA A 113 5.70 2.34 -7.15
C ALA A 113 5.12 3.71 -7.52
N ALA A 114 3.85 3.94 -7.20
CA ALA A 114 3.21 5.25 -7.36
C ALA A 114 2.27 5.53 -6.19
N PHE A 115 2.26 6.77 -5.72
CA PHE A 115 1.39 7.25 -4.65
C PHE A 115 0.35 8.24 -5.18
N PHE A 116 -0.86 8.16 -4.66
CA PHE A 116 -2.01 8.98 -5.03
C PHE A 116 -2.73 9.48 -3.77
N LYS A 117 -3.00 10.78 -3.71
CA LYS A 117 -3.88 11.38 -2.70
C LYS A 117 -5.34 11.20 -3.12
N ILE A 118 -5.85 9.97 -3.01
CA ILE A 118 -7.23 9.61 -3.35
C ILE A 118 -7.84 8.70 -2.28
N ASP A 119 -9.14 8.83 -2.09
CA ASP A 119 -9.91 7.93 -1.24
C ASP A 119 -9.99 6.54 -1.90
N ALA A 120 -9.71 5.47 -1.14
CA ALA A 120 -9.85 4.10 -1.60
C ALA A 120 -11.31 3.78 -2.03
N HIS A 121 -12.31 4.46 -1.47
CA HIS A 121 -13.71 4.37 -1.89
C HIS A 121 -13.95 4.87 -3.33
N ALA A 122 -13.06 5.70 -3.89
CA ALA A 122 -13.16 6.19 -5.26
C ALA A 122 -12.62 5.22 -6.32
N LEU A 123 -12.00 4.10 -5.90
CA LEU A 123 -11.47 3.10 -6.82
C LEU A 123 -12.58 2.31 -7.51
N ALA A 124 -12.37 2.01 -8.80
CA ALA A 124 -13.32 1.23 -9.58
C ALA A 124 -13.41 -0.21 -9.06
N ALA A 125 -14.63 -0.74 -8.99
CA ALA A 125 -14.90 -2.07 -8.43
C ALA A 125 -14.36 -3.24 -9.28
N ASP A 126 -13.99 -2.97 -10.53
CA ASP A 126 -13.44 -3.95 -11.47
C ASP A 126 -11.92 -4.06 -11.42
N TYR A 127 -11.23 -3.22 -10.63
CA TYR A 127 -9.81 -3.41 -10.33
C TYR A 127 -9.59 -4.68 -9.50
N GLN A 128 -8.55 -5.44 -9.84
CA GLN A 128 -8.19 -6.72 -9.24
C GLN A 128 -6.66 -6.78 -9.06
N PHE A 129 -6.20 -6.87 -7.82
CA PHE A 129 -4.80 -6.88 -7.43
C PHE A 129 -4.38 -8.27 -6.94
N ASP A 130 -3.12 -8.66 -7.16
CA ASP A 130 -2.51 -9.85 -6.56
C ASP A 130 -2.56 -9.78 -5.04
N ARG A 131 -2.30 -8.60 -4.50
CA ARG A 131 -2.31 -8.32 -3.08
C ARG A 131 -2.89 -6.93 -2.82
N VAL A 132 -3.74 -6.83 -1.80
CA VAL A 132 -4.12 -5.54 -1.21
C VAL A 132 -3.54 -5.48 0.21
N GLN A 133 -2.93 -4.37 0.58
CA GLN A 133 -2.34 -4.17 1.90
C GLN A 133 -2.96 -2.93 2.56
N LEU A 134 -3.42 -3.07 3.79
CA LEU A 134 -3.78 -1.94 4.65
C LEU A 134 -2.69 -1.81 5.69
N VAL A 135 -1.99 -0.68 5.68
CA VAL A 135 -0.86 -0.40 6.58
C VAL A 135 -1.40 0.44 7.72
N PHE A 136 -1.51 -0.14 8.92
CA PHE A 136 -1.97 0.53 10.14
C PHE A 136 -3.22 1.41 9.96
N PRO A 137 -4.31 0.88 9.40
CA PRO A 137 -5.51 1.66 9.19
C PRO A 137 -6.03 2.25 10.51
N THR A 138 -6.44 3.52 10.47
CA THR A 138 -6.95 4.25 11.62
C THR A 138 -8.22 3.56 12.16
N PRO A 139 -8.34 3.42 13.49
CA PRO A 139 -9.11 2.34 14.11
C PRO A 139 -10.61 2.61 14.30
N ALA A 140 -11.19 3.66 13.71
CA ALA A 140 -12.61 3.94 13.93
C ALA A 140 -13.41 2.68 13.55
N ALA A 141 -14.08 2.09 14.55
CA ALA A 141 -14.74 0.79 14.44
C ALA A 141 -15.68 0.69 13.24
N GLU A 142 -16.37 1.80 13.00
CA GLU A 142 -17.39 1.98 11.97
C GLU A 142 -16.78 2.11 10.57
N GLU A 143 -15.49 2.40 10.44
CA GLU A 143 -14.81 2.68 9.18
C GLU A 143 -13.94 1.48 8.72
N ILE A 144 -13.30 0.79 9.67
CA ILE A 144 -12.32 -0.25 9.34
C ILE A 144 -12.94 -1.53 8.75
N GLU A 145 -14.07 -1.99 9.28
CA GLU A 145 -14.72 -3.19 8.74
C GLU A 145 -15.24 -2.95 7.31
N PRO A 146 -15.95 -1.84 6.99
CA PRO A 146 -16.30 -1.50 5.61
C PRO A 146 -15.09 -1.37 4.68
N LEU A 147 -14.00 -0.74 5.14
CA LEU A 147 -12.78 -0.60 4.35
C LEU A 147 -12.16 -1.96 4.01
N VAL A 148 -12.06 -2.85 5.01
CA VAL A 148 -11.54 -4.22 4.79
C VAL A 148 -12.45 -4.99 3.82
N VAL A 149 -13.77 -4.92 3.99
CA VAL A 149 -14.72 -5.59 3.09
C VAL A 149 -14.59 -5.07 1.65
N GLN A 150 -14.45 -3.76 1.46
CA GLN A 150 -14.21 -3.20 0.13
C GLN A 150 -12.85 -3.66 -0.43
N ALA A 151 -11.80 -3.62 0.38
CA ALA A 151 -10.46 -4.03 -0.03
C ALA A 151 -10.42 -5.49 -0.49
N VAL A 152 -11.20 -6.39 0.15
CA VAL A 152 -11.35 -7.79 -0.29
C VAL A 152 -11.87 -7.89 -1.73
N ASN A 153 -12.79 -7.02 -2.14
CA ASN A 153 -13.34 -7.05 -3.50
C ASN A 153 -12.32 -6.63 -4.57
N LEU A 154 -11.29 -5.89 -4.16
CA LEU A 154 -10.17 -5.49 -5.01
C LEU A 154 -9.09 -6.58 -5.11
N VAL A 155 -9.14 -7.64 -4.31
CA VAL A 155 -8.19 -8.77 -4.39
C VAL A 155 -8.64 -9.74 -5.48
N LYS A 156 -7.76 -10.15 -6.39
CA LYS A 156 -8.10 -11.17 -7.41
C LYS A 156 -8.36 -12.56 -6.80
N PRO A 157 -9.08 -13.48 -7.47
CA PRO A 157 -9.19 -14.87 -7.03
C PRO A 157 -7.80 -15.50 -6.82
N GLY A 158 -7.58 -16.13 -5.66
CA GLY A 158 -6.29 -16.68 -5.25
C GLY A 158 -5.26 -15.64 -4.77
N GLY A 159 -5.60 -14.36 -4.77
CA GLY A 159 -4.82 -13.29 -4.15
C GLY A 159 -5.07 -13.20 -2.64
N GLU A 160 -4.42 -12.23 -2.01
CA GLU A 160 -4.56 -11.99 -0.56
C GLU A 160 -4.80 -10.51 -0.22
N LEU A 161 -5.59 -10.29 0.82
CA LEU A 161 -5.63 -9.03 1.56
C LEU A 161 -4.86 -9.22 2.86
N VAL A 162 -4.00 -8.24 3.18
CA VAL A 162 -3.18 -8.23 4.39
C VAL A 162 -3.45 -6.92 5.12
N VAL A 163 -3.83 -7.00 6.39
CA VAL A 163 -4.05 -5.83 7.25
C VAL A 163 -3.02 -5.87 8.36
N PHE A 164 -2.13 -4.88 8.36
CA PHE A 164 -1.20 -4.64 9.45
C PHE A 164 -1.92 -3.85 10.53
N TYR A 165 -2.19 -4.49 11.65
CA TYR A 165 -3.13 -4.00 12.65
C TYR A 165 -2.43 -3.57 13.94
N GLU A 166 -2.88 -2.46 14.52
CA GLU A 166 -2.48 -2.02 15.86
C GLU A 166 -3.71 -1.72 16.73
N ASP A 167 -3.68 -2.16 17.99
CA ASP A 167 -4.76 -1.90 18.94
C ASP A 167 -4.56 -0.52 19.54
N TRP A 168 -5.14 0.50 18.92
CA TRP A 168 -5.10 1.89 19.39
C TRP A 168 -6.09 2.14 20.55
N GLY A 169 -5.94 1.43 21.68
CA GLY A 169 -6.66 1.69 22.94
C GLY A 169 -8.19 1.49 22.92
N GLU A 170 -8.93 2.33 22.21
CA GLU A 170 -10.40 2.32 22.07
C GLU A 170 -10.90 1.71 20.73
N ALA A 171 -9.95 1.23 19.92
CA ALA A 171 -10.16 0.52 18.67
C ALA A 171 -10.91 -0.82 18.82
N VAL A 172 -11.64 -1.25 17.77
CA VAL A 172 -12.06 -2.66 17.61
C VAL A 172 -10.82 -3.55 17.79
N SER A 173 -10.85 -4.63 18.58
CA SER A 173 -9.65 -5.48 18.64
C SER A 173 -9.46 -6.20 17.31
N GLY A 174 -8.23 -6.54 16.93
CA GLY A 174 -8.00 -7.35 15.71
C GLY A 174 -8.78 -8.68 15.71
N LYS A 175 -9.11 -9.22 16.90
CA LYS A 175 -9.96 -10.43 17.04
C LYS A 175 -11.44 -10.13 16.74
N ASP A 176 -11.94 -8.99 17.19
CA ASP A 176 -13.31 -8.56 16.94
C ASP A 176 -13.51 -8.28 15.45
N LEU A 177 -12.54 -7.62 14.80
CA LEU A 177 -12.54 -7.39 13.36
C LEU A 177 -12.58 -8.72 12.58
N VAL A 178 -11.73 -9.69 12.92
CA VAL A 178 -11.77 -11.03 12.30
C VAL A 178 -13.13 -11.71 12.51
N THR A 179 -13.72 -11.55 13.69
CA THR A 179 -15.04 -12.13 13.99
C THR A 179 -16.14 -11.47 13.14
N GLY A 180 -16.11 -10.14 12.99
CA GLY A 180 -17.03 -9.38 12.13
C GLY A 180 -16.92 -9.81 10.67
N LEU A 181 -15.70 -9.90 10.14
CA LEU A 181 -15.42 -10.37 8.78
C LEU A 181 -15.95 -11.78 8.53
N LYS A 182 -15.72 -12.72 9.46
CA LYS A 182 -16.24 -14.10 9.35
C LYS A 182 -17.76 -14.17 9.32
N ARG A 183 -18.45 -13.33 10.11
CA ARG A 183 -19.93 -13.24 10.08
C ARG A 183 -20.47 -12.79 8.74
N ARG A 184 -19.66 -12.09 7.94
CA ARG A 184 -19.98 -11.66 6.56
C ARG A 184 -19.51 -12.64 5.49
N GLY A 185 -19.04 -13.83 5.88
CA GLY A 185 -18.55 -14.84 4.94
C GLY A 185 -17.13 -14.59 4.42
N VAL A 186 -16.38 -13.66 5.01
CA VAL A 186 -14.98 -13.39 4.64
C VAL A 186 -14.04 -14.31 5.42
N ALA A 187 -13.20 -15.06 4.72
CA ALA A 187 -12.20 -15.94 5.31
C ALA A 187 -10.99 -15.13 5.82
N ALA A 188 -11.05 -14.71 7.09
CA ALA A 188 -10.00 -13.91 7.74
C ALA A 188 -9.31 -14.67 8.89
N ASN A 189 -8.00 -14.46 9.09
CA ASN A 189 -7.23 -15.03 10.20
C ASN A 189 -6.30 -13.98 10.81
N LEU A 190 -6.26 -13.91 12.14
CA LEU A 190 -5.32 -13.06 12.88
C LEU A 190 -4.06 -13.86 13.21
N GLU A 191 -2.91 -13.36 12.78
CA GLU A 191 -1.57 -13.87 13.09
C GLU A 191 -0.77 -12.84 13.88
N LEU A 192 0.19 -13.31 14.67
CA LEU A 192 1.24 -12.47 15.22
C LEU A 192 2.53 -12.74 14.45
N MET A 193 3.02 -11.73 13.74
CA MET A 193 4.23 -11.83 12.91
C MET A 193 5.37 -11.03 13.53
N THR A 194 6.59 -11.56 13.42
CA THR A 194 7.79 -10.77 13.76
C THR A 194 8.08 -9.78 12.64
N PRO A 195 8.77 -8.66 12.91
CA PRO A 195 9.13 -7.71 11.87
C PRO A 195 10.02 -8.33 10.77
N ALA A 196 10.86 -9.32 11.13
CA ALA A 196 11.66 -10.05 10.15
C ALA A 196 10.81 -10.87 9.18
N ARG A 197 9.72 -11.50 9.66
CA ARG A 197 8.78 -12.24 8.83
C ARG A 197 7.98 -11.29 7.92
N ILE A 198 7.56 -10.13 8.43
CA ILE A 198 6.88 -9.09 7.65
C ILE A 198 7.77 -8.60 6.50
N LYS A 199 9.02 -8.25 6.80
CA LYS A 199 9.99 -7.87 5.77
C LYS A 199 10.19 -8.94 4.70
N ASN A 200 10.26 -10.19 5.11
CA ASN A 200 10.51 -11.30 4.20
C ASN A 200 9.30 -11.71 3.35
N GLU A 201 8.06 -11.46 3.80
CA GLU A 201 6.84 -11.83 3.08
C GLU A 201 6.18 -10.66 2.32
N TYR A 202 6.38 -9.43 2.82
CA TYR A 202 5.70 -8.23 2.32
C TYR A 202 6.66 -7.12 1.88
N GLY A 203 7.97 -7.24 2.14
CA GLY A 203 8.95 -6.22 1.77
C GLY A 203 8.97 -4.99 2.68
N LEU A 204 8.08 -4.91 3.66
CA LEU A 204 7.92 -3.74 4.53
C LEU A 204 9.01 -3.67 5.60
N THR A 205 9.65 -2.50 5.74
CA THR A 205 10.65 -2.26 6.78
C THR A 205 10.37 -1.04 7.65
N ASP A 206 9.11 -0.59 7.70
CA ASP A 206 8.68 0.55 8.49
C ASP A 206 9.21 0.50 9.93
N SER A 207 9.71 1.63 10.39
CA SER A 207 10.12 1.88 11.76
C SER A 207 9.04 1.54 12.79
N GLU A 208 7.76 1.74 12.47
CA GLU A 208 6.66 1.41 13.39
C GLU A 208 6.57 -0.10 13.60
N PHE A 209 6.67 -0.91 12.52
CA PHE A 209 6.80 -2.38 12.62
C PHE A 209 7.99 -2.78 13.48
N LEU A 210 9.14 -2.14 13.30
CA LEU A 210 10.39 -2.51 13.95
C LEU A 210 10.46 -2.16 15.44
N SER A 211 9.55 -1.30 15.92
CA SER A 211 9.46 -0.96 17.35
C SER A 211 8.78 -2.05 18.18
N GLN A 212 7.97 -2.90 17.54
CA GLN A 212 7.19 -3.94 18.20
C GLN A 212 7.91 -5.30 18.14
N GLU A 213 7.83 -6.09 19.21
CA GLU A 213 8.31 -7.48 19.21
C GLU A 213 7.47 -8.37 18.26
N ARG A 214 6.17 -8.08 18.18
CA ARG A 214 5.19 -8.78 17.34
C ARG A 214 4.13 -7.82 16.84
N VAL A 215 3.85 -7.90 15.55
CA VAL A 215 2.83 -7.12 14.85
C VAL A 215 1.63 -8.02 14.59
N LYS A 216 0.42 -7.50 14.80
CA LYS A 216 -0.82 -8.21 14.45
C LYS A 216 -1.04 -8.08 12.96
N VAL A 217 -1.22 -9.21 12.29
CA VAL A 217 -1.46 -9.26 10.86
C VAL A 217 -2.74 -10.04 10.63
N ILE A 218 -3.74 -9.40 10.04
CA ILE A 218 -4.96 -10.09 9.60
C ILE A 218 -4.78 -10.44 8.14
N ARG A 219 -4.83 -11.73 7.83
CA ARG A 219 -4.79 -12.24 6.45
C ARG A 219 -6.18 -12.64 6.02
N VAL A 220 -6.56 -12.20 4.84
CA VAL A 220 -7.82 -12.55 4.19
C VAL A 220 -7.52 -13.16 2.84
N THR A 221 -7.98 -14.39 2.61
CA THR A 221 -7.79 -15.09 1.35
C THR A 221 -9.07 -15.08 0.55
N ARG A 222 -9.01 -14.67 -0.73
CA ARG A 222 -10.15 -14.77 -1.65
C ARG A 222 -10.10 -16.14 -2.34
N GLY A 223 -11.06 -16.99 -1.99
CA GLY A 223 -11.28 -18.30 -2.62
C GLY A 223 -11.77 -18.22 -4.05
#